data_AF-A0A5M3M752-F1
#
_entry.id   AF-A0A5M3M752-F1
#
_cell.length_a   1.000
_cell.length_b   1.000
_cell.length_c   1.000
_cell.angle_alpha   90.00
_cell.angle_beta   90.00
_cell.angle_gamma   90.00
#
_symmetry.space_group_name_H-M   'P 1'
#
loop_
_entity.id
_entity.type
_entity.pdbx_description
1 polymer ?
#
loop_
_entity_poly.entity_id
_entity_poly.type
_entity_poly.pdbx_seq_one_letter_code
_entity_poly.pdbx_strand_id
1 'polypeptide(L)'
;LYRTGKEQWPPPRGPEAQRRLKELCEVFNHPIAKVWNHDLGWNCRNVVRFKKVEVDEAPEDEEEDEAKKPALGPVTIWIGVFPESTSATAAHNAAQVVLALLHKDYRITDVDIDFRESFYTREVIPQLLEPVGDLDPLVDVVSPLTPALGVRISTKARPEAQGTMALYLAEGGSSDKLLGLSRRHVLIGSKEANIDYVRHPSRPVRDVLLLGRRAFTNLVDSIKLRIGLHGITVKRWRKQIEEFKEREKGTNAADAQKVKAARIETQAELDKAEKAMEALGVLLNQVSKDWNKLDKRILGHIFYSPAITLGVGEHRFTEDWGIFQVDPAKLSDGFQGNKIDLGTKMKPEEFTLKCFPRGDANWGFEYPVDRLLPLVGIITNELMRNPDMWDSDGEPCLLVVKNGNATGTTLGRANGVFSIVRDYFNDMSVHQTAMEWGIMNYDSKSEVFSEPGDSGSAVADICGRLGGMISGGAGKANSPDMTYATTFWWLLPRIRASGFPNVHLNV
;
A
#
# COMPACT_ATOMS: atom_id res chain seq x y z
N LEU A 1 13.12 -23.02 7.38
CA LEU A 1 13.17 -22.98 5.90
C LEU A 1 13.39 -24.38 5.38
N TYR A 2 12.86 -24.65 4.19
CA TYR A 2 13.14 -25.80 3.33
C TYR A 2 13.20 -25.27 1.89
N ARG A 3 14.09 -25.79 1.03
CA ARG A 3 14.28 -25.41 -0.38
C ARG A 3 14.57 -26.66 -1.23
N THR A 4 14.16 -26.67 -2.51
CA THR A 4 14.39 -27.79 -3.46
C THR A 4 15.56 -27.61 -4.45
N GLY A 5 16.24 -26.46 -4.43
CA GLY A 5 17.26 -26.09 -5.42
C GLY A 5 18.40 -27.11 -5.57
N LYS A 6 18.94 -27.18 -6.80
CA LYS A 6 19.98 -28.14 -7.21
C LYS A 6 21.35 -27.86 -6.56
N GLU A 7 21.54 -26.65 -6.03
CA GLU A 7 22.75 -26.21 -5.32
C GLU A 7 22.69 -26.64 -3.86
N GLN A 8 23.78 -27.21 -3.33
CA GLN A 8 23.90 -27.39 -1.87
C GLN A 8 23.98 -26.01 -1.20
N TRP A 9 23.12 -25.78 -0.20
CA TRP A 9 23.21 -24.60 0.67
C TRP A 9 24.04 -24.93 1.91
N PRO A 10 25.29 -24.45 2.02
CA PRO A 10 26.04 -24.52 3.27
C PRO A 10 25.50 -23.46 4.25
N PRO A 11 25.37 -23.77 5.56
CA PRO A 11 25.22 -22.72 6.56
C PRO A 11 26.54 -21.91 6.62
N PRO A 12 26.49 -20.58 6.37
CA PRO A 12 27.70 -19.77 6.31
C PRO A 12 28.36 -19.63 7.68
N ARG A 13 29.69 -19.45 7.70
CA ARG A 13 30.51 -19.40 8.91
C ARG A 13 31.52 -18.25 8.80
N GLY A 14 31.78 -17.54 9.90
CA GLY A 14 32.67 -16.36 9.89
C GLY A 14 31.95 -15.06 9.52
N PRO A 15 32.68 -13.99 9.13
CA PRO A 15 32.08 -12.70 8.76
C PRO A 15 31.07 -12.78 7.60
N GLU A 16 31.28 -13.74 6.69
CA GLU A 16 30.37 -14.10 5.59
C GLU A 16 29.00 -14.65 6.05
N ALA A 17 28.77 -14.81 7.36
CA ALA A 17 27.47 -15.19 7.92
C ALA A 17 26.39 -14.08 7.82
N GLN A 18 26.70 -12.93 7.23
CA GLN A 18 25.69 -11.97 6.79
C GLN A 18 24.73 -12.64 5.79
N ARG A 19 23.43 -12.39 5.96
CA ARG A 19 22.42 -12.92 5.02
C ARG A 19 22.51 -12.12 3.73
N ARG A 20 22.93 -12.76 2.63
CA ARG A 20 22.75 -12.21 1.28
C ARG A 20 21.29 -11.78 1.11
N LEU A 21 21.09 -10.52 0.76
CA LEU A 21 19.79 -9.96 0.46
C LEU A 21 19.26 -10.61 -0.83
N LYS A 22 17.93 -10.67 -0.95
CA LYS A 22 17.22 -11.39 -2.02
C LYS A 22 15.99 -10.62 -2.44
N GLU A 23 16.12 -9.75 -3.44
CA GLU A 23 15.01 -8.94 -3.95
C GLU A 23 13.90 -9.79 -4.60
N LEU A 24 12.68 -9.25 -4.65
CA LEU A 24 11.46 -9.88 -5.16
C LEU A 24 11.15 -9.36 -6.56
N CYS A 25 11.55 -10.08 -7.62
CA CYS A 25 11.26 -9.69 -8.99
C CYS A 25 9.98 -10.35 -9.53
N GLU A 26 9.30 -9.64 -10.45
CA GLU A 26 8.06 -10.04 -11.12
C GLU A 26 8.24 -11.26 -12.06
N VAL A 27 7.14 -11.93 -12.44
CA VAL A 27 7.17 -13.15 -13.26
C VAL A 27 6.15 -13.07 -14.40
N PHE A 28 6.47 -12.31 -15.46
CA PHE A 28 5.65 -12.21 -16.67
C PHE A 28 6.08 -13.22 -17.75
N ASN A 29 7.35 -13.20 -18.17
CA ASN A 29 7.83 -13.93 -19.35
C ASN A 29 8.10 -15.44 -19.16
N HIS A 30 7.83 -16.02 -17.98
CA HIS A 30 8.08 -17.44 -17.70
C HIS A 30 6.92 -18.33 -18.18
N PRO A 31 7.16 -19.56 -18.72
CA PRO A 31 6.10 -20.46 -19.16
C PRO A 31 5.02 -20.74 -18.10
N ILE A 32 5.36 -20.69 -16.81
CA ILE A 32 4.40 -20.91 -15.72
C ILE A 32 3.26 -19.89 -15.72
N ALA A 33 3.51 -18.63 -16.10
CA ALA A 33 2.50 -17.57 -16.10
C ALA A 33 1.31 -17.89 -17.03
N LYS A 34 1.55 -18.66 -18.10
CA LYS A 34 0.55 -19.07 -19.09
C LYS A 34 -0.39 -20.17 -18.57
N VAL A 35 0.11 -21.08 -17.74
CA VAL A 35 -0.65 -22.23 -17.21
C VAL A 35 -1.17 -22.03 -15.78
N TRP A 36 -0.53 -21.14 -15.00
CA TRP A 36 -0.77 -21.01 -13.57
C TRP A 36 -2.22 -20.63 -13.22
N ASN A 37 -2.66 -19.47 -13.72
CA ASN A 37 -3.98 -18.89 -13.43
C ASN A 37 -5.16 -19.71 -14.01
N HIS A 38 -4.89 -20.74 -14.82
CA HIS A 38 -5.90 -21.48 -15.59
C HIS A 38 -6.13 -22.90 -15.08
N ASP A 39 -5.08 -23.62 -14.67
CA ASP A 39 -5.21 -25.03 -14.25
C ASP A 39 -4.18 -25.44 -13.19
N LEU A 40 -2.88 -25.32 -13.52
CA LEU A 40 -1.76 -25.75 -12.66
C LEU A 40 -1.89 -25.25 -11.22
N GLY A 41 -2.28 -23.99 -11.02
CA GLY A 41 -2.42 -23.43 -9.68
C GLY A 41 -3.46 -24.11 -8.82
N TRP A 42 -4.54 -24.63 -9.42
CA TRP A 42 -5.55 -25.39 -8.70
C TRP A 42 -5.13 -26.82 -8.39
N ASN A 43 -4.30 -27.42 -9.23
CA ASN A 43 -3.79 -28.78 -8.98
C ASN A 43 -2.70 -28.76 -7.91
N CYS A 44 -1.94 -27.66 -7.80
CA CYS A 44 -1.10 -27.29 -6.66
C CYS A 44 -1.93 -26.88 -5.40
N ARG A 45 -2.93 -27.66 -4.98
CA ARG A 45 -3.86 -27.30 -3.88
C ARG A 45 -3.19 -26.89 -2.58
N ASN A 46 -1.97 -27.34 -2.31
CA ASN A 46 -1.17 -26.99 -1.14
C ASN A 46 -0.25 -25.79 -1.34
N VAL A 47 -0.85 -24.64 -1.68
CA VAL A 47 -0.32 -23.26 -1.60
C VAL A 47 0.87 -22.95 -2.51
N VAL A 48 0.78 -21.86 -3.28
CA VAL A 48 1.89 -21.33 -4.09
C VAL A 48 1.80 -19.81 -4.26
N ARG A 49 2.95 -19.15 -4.16
CA ARG A 49 3.24 -17.74 -4.51
C ARG A 49 4.48 -17.75 -5.43
N PHE A 50 4.68 -16.74 -6.30
CA PHE A 50 5.85 -16.70 -7.19
C PHE A 50 6.90 -15.68 -6.79
N LYS A 51 8.15 -15.98 -7.15
CA LYS A 51 9.32 -15.11 -7.05
C LYS A 51 10.34 -15.47 -8.14
N LYS A 52 10.99 -14.49 -8.76
CA LYS A 52 12.33 -14.64 -9.34
C LYS A 52 13.34 -14.15 -8.29
N VAL A 53 14.44 -14.87 -8.07
CA VAL A 53 15.34 -14.61 -6.92
C VAL A 53 16.60 -13.88 -7.38
N GLU A 54 16.64 -12.58 -7.22
CA GLU A 54 17.87 -11.81 -7.31
C GLU A 54 18.75 -12.07 -6.08
N VAL A 55 20.07 -11.96 -6.23
CA VAL A 55 21.06 -12.17 -5.16
C VAL A 55 22.14 -11.10 -5.26
N ASP A 56 22.26 -10.26 -4.24
CA ASP A 56 23.38 -9.34 -4.10
C ASP A 56 24.69 -10.08 -3.81
N GLU A 57 25.78 -9.68 -4.46
CA GLU A 57 27.15 -9.96 -4.01
C GLU A 57 27.59 -8.95 -2.93
N ALA A 58 28.61 -9.30 -2.16
CA ALA A 58 29.17 -8.49 -1.07
C ALA A 58 30.56 -9.01 -0.67
N PRO A 59 31.41 -8.22 0.02
CA PRO A 59 31.28 -6.79 0.35
C PRO A 59 32.21 -5.92 -0.53
N GLU A 60 32.47 -4.68 -0.10
CA GLU A 60 33.57 -3.83 -0.61
C GLU A 60 34.92 -4.48 -0.30
N ASP A 61 35.67 -4.95 -1.32
CA ASP A 61 37.16 -5.14 -1.35
C ASP A 61 37.66 -5.91 -2.63
N GLU A 62 37.08 -5.67 -3.81
CA GLU A 62 37.70 -6.03 -5.11
C GLU A 62 37.67 -4.82 -6.06
N GLU A 63 38.71 -4.67 -6.91
CA GLU A 63 39.01 -3.44 -7.66
C GLU A 63 38.07 -3.18 -8.86
N GLU A 64 38.10 -1.94 -9.38
CA GLU A 64 37.27 -1.50 -10.51
C GLU A 64 37.61 -2.24 -11.82
N ASP A 65 36.77 -3.20 -12.24
CA ASP A 65 36.32 -3.29 -13.64
C ASP A 65 35.07 -4.18 -13.80
N GLU A 66 34.23 -3.85 -14.79
CA GLU A 66 32.90 -4.43 -15.09
C GLU A 66 31.87 -4.47 -13.94
N ALA A 67 30.79 -3.70 -14.10
CA ALA A 67 29.60 -3.82 -13.24
C ALA A 67 28.87 -5.16 -13.46
N LYS A 68 29.25 -6.18 -12.67
CA LYS A 68 28.62 -7.51 -12.65
C LYS A 68 27.09 -7.39 -12.60
N LYS A 69 26.38 -7.88 -13.63
CA LYS A 69 24.92 -7.96 -13.61
C LYS A 69 24.45 -8.90 -12.48
N PRO A 70 23.39 -8.54 -11.74
CA PRO A 70 22.91 -9.36 -10.62
C PRO A 70 22.47 -10.75 -11.08
N ALA A 71 22.79 -11.76 -10.26
CA ALA A 71 22.57 -13.16 -10.60
C ALA A 71 21.10 -13.57 -10.36
N LEU A 72 20.32 -13.59 -11.44
CA LEU A 72 18.91 -13.96 -11.42
C LEU A 72 18.72 -15.48 -11.28
N GLY A 73 18.36 -15.92 -10.08
CA GLY A 73 18.03 -17.31 -9.75
C GLY A 73 16.69 -17.80 -10.33
N PRO A 74 16.45 -19.13 -10.29
CA PRO A 74 15.27 -19.76 -10.89
C PRO A 74 13.95 -19.29 -10.27
N VAL A 75 12.87 -19.42 -11.04
CA VAL A 75 11.51 -19.09 -10.56
C VAL A 75 11.19 -19.98 -9.36
N THR A 76 10.96 -19.38 -8.21
CA THR A 76 10.76 -20.08 -6.94
C THR A 76 9.31 -19.94 -6.49
N ILE A 77 8.69 -21.07 -6.18
CA ILE A 77 7.37 -21.19 -5.56
C ILE A 77 7.53 -21.03 -4.04
N TRP A 78 6.83 -20.06 -3.45
CA TRP A 78 6.84 -19.80 -2.00
C TRP A 78 5.56 -20.33 -1.34
N ILE A 79 5.73 -21.18 -0.34
CA ILE A 79 4.66 -21.86 0.39
C ILE A 79 4.52 -21.25 1.79
N GLY A 80 3.43 -20.50 1.98
CA GLY A 80 3.06 -19.89 3.25
C GLY A 80 2.43 -20.91 4.20
N VAL A 81 2.97 -21.02 5.41
CA VAL A 81 2.43 -21.84 6.50
C VAL A 81 2.20 -20.99 7.75
N PHE A 82 1.45 -21.49 8.74
CA PHE A 82 1.43 -20.86 10.07
C PHE A 82 2.75 -21.14 10.81
N PRO A 83 3.18 -20.27 11.74
CA PRO A 83 4.27 -20.57 12.67
C PRO A 83 4.11 -21.94 13.33
N GLU A 84 5.19 -22.69 13.43
CA GLU A 84 5.28 -24.03 14.08
C GLU A 84 4.39 -25.14 13.48
N SER A 85 3.55 -24.83 12.48
CA SER A 85 2.51 -25.74 11.96
C SER A 85 2.98 -26.84 11.01
N THR A 86 4.20 -26.75 10.48
CA THR A 86 4.68 -27.62 9.38
C THR A 86 6.11 -28.07 9.61
N SER A 87 6.33 -29.40 9.63
CA SER A 87 7.67 -29.98 9.78
C SER A 87 8.45 -29.99 8.46
N ALA A 88 9.79 -30.06 8.55
CA ALA A 88 10.66 -30.11 7.38
C ALA A 88 10.36 -31.31 6.46
N THR A 89 9.98 -32.46 7.02
CA THR A 89 9.58 -33.66 6.26
C THR A 89 8.25 -33.46 5.53
N ALA A 90 7.28 -32.78 6.15
CA ALA A 90 6.01 -32.44 5.50
C ALA A 90 6.24 -31.45 4.35
N ALA A 91 7.08 -30.44 4.56
CA ALA A 91 7.50 -29.49 3.53
C ALA A 91 8.19 -30.17 2.35
N HIS A 92 9.15 -31.07 2.61
CA HIS A 92 9.83 -31.86 1.58
C HIS A 92 8.86 -32.69 0.75
N ASN A 93 7.99 -33.47 1.39
CA ASN A 93 7.03 -34.34 0.70
C ASN A 93 6.04 -33.52 -0.15
N ALA A 94 5.54 -32.41 0.38
CA ALA A 94 4.65 -31.52 -0.37
C ALA A 94 5.35 -30.86 -1.57
N ALA A 95 6.62 -30.47 -1.42
CA ALA A 95 7.41 -29.93 -2.52
C ALA A 95 7.64 -30.97 -3.64
N GLN A 96 7.96 -32.21 -3.30
CA GLN A 96 8.13 -33.28 -4.30
C GLN A 96 6.84 -33.56 -5.10
N VAL A 97 5.67 -33.45 -4.47
CA VAL A 97 4.38 -33.55 -5.18
C VAL A 97 4.19 -32.41 -6.19
N VAL A 98 4.50 -31.16 -5.81
CA VAL A 98 4.38 -30.00 -6.70
C VAL A 98 5.41 -30.04 -7.84
N LEU A 99 6.66 -30.45 -7.57
CA LEU A 99 7.68 -30.65 -8.63
C LEU A 99 7.28 -31.76 -9.60
N ALA A 100 6.72 -32.88 -9.11
CA ALA A 100 6.25 -33.97 -9.96
C ALA A 100 5.10 -33.53 -10.87
N LEU A 101 4.17 -32.71 -10.37
CA LEU A 101 3.06 -32.11 -11.12
C LEU A 101 3.57 -31.16 -12.21
N LEU A 102 4.45 -30.22 -11.85
CA LEU A 102 5.10 -29.29 -12.80
C LEU A 102 5.81 -30.02 -13.95
N HIS A 103 6.61 -31.03 -13.62
CA HIS A 103 7.40 -31.78 -14.58
C HIS A 103 6.55 -32.67 -15.49
N LYS A 104 5.60 -33.43 -14.94
CA LYS A 104 4.84 -34.43 -15.70
C LYS A 104 3.77 -33.80 -16.58
N ASP A 105 2.98 -32.90 -16.00
CA ASP A 105 1.71 -32.51 -16.60
C ASP A 105 1.84 -31.19 -17.37
N TYR A 106 2.81 -30.33 -17.02
CA TYR A 106 3.06 -29.03 -17.66
C TYR A 106 4.46 -28.89 -18.29
N ARG A 107 5.34 -29.88 -18.11
CA ARG A 107 6.74 -29.91 -18.63
C ARG A 107 7.63 -28.75 -18.15
N ILE A 108 7.32 -28.18 -16.98
CA ILE A 108 8.11 -27.13 -16.34
C ILE A 108 9.15 -27.78 -15.42
N THR A 109 10.44 -27.43 -15.56
CA THR A 109 11.57 -28.15 -14.92
C THR A 109 12.64 -27.24 -14.28
N ASP A 110 12.36 -25.94 -14.32
CA ASP A 110 13.20 -24.80 -14.01
C ASP A 110 12.62 -23.98 -12.83
N VAL A 111 11.89 -24.67 -11.94
CA VAL A 111 11.19 -24.08 -10.78
C VAL A 111 11.64 -24.70 -9.46
N ASP A 112 11.96 -23.84 -8.50
CA ASP A 112 12.29 -24.19 -7.10
C ASP A 112 11.05 -24.07 -6.19
N ILE A 113 11.11 -24.64 -4.97
CA ILE A 113 10.06 -24.54 -3.95
C ILE A 113 10.67 -24.25 -2.57
N ASP A 114 10.15 -23.21 -1.89
CA ASP A 114 10.52 -22.77 -0.53
C ASP A 114 9.31 -22.77 0.43
N PHE A 115 9.55 -22.97 1.74
CA PHE A 115 8.51 -22.89 2.80
C PHE A 115 8.82 -21.80 3.86
N ARG A 116 7.82 -20.98 4.23
CA ARG A 116 7.95 -19.84 5.17
C ARG A 116 6.67 -19.58 6.01
N GLU A 117 6.86 -19.17 7.26
CA GLU A 117 5.79 -18.85 8.23
C GLU A 117 5.20 -17.43 8.02
N SER A 118 3.88 -17.23 8.21
CA SER A 118 3.19 -15.92 8.09
C SER A 118 1.83 -15.85 8.83
N PHE A 119 1.32 -14.63 9.13
CA PHE A 119 -0.01 -14.36 9.73
C PHE A 119 -0.57 -12.95 9.36
N TYR A 120 -1.75 -12.53 9.87
CA TYR A 120 -2.61 -11.47 9.26
C TYR A 120 -3.52 -10.67 10.24
N THR A 121 -3.69 -9.33 10.07
CA THR A 121 -4.54 -8.40 10.89
C THR A 121 -4.99 -7.12 10.12
N ARG A 122 -6.11 -6.42 10.51
CA ARG A 122 -6.92 -5.48 9.64
C ARG A 122 -7.79 -4.35 10.36
N GLU A 123 -8.66 -3.58 9.62
CA GLU A 123 -9.87 -2.71 10.00
C GLU A 123 -9.78 -1.20 10.54
N VAL A 124 -9.76 0.00 9.86
CA VAL A 124 -9.31 1.36 10.46
C VAL A 124 -10.28 2.16 11.40
N ILE A 125 -10.20 3.53 11.37
CA ILE A 125 -10.79 4.68 12.10
C ILE A 125 -10.36 6.07 11.39
N PRO A 126 -11.19 7.18 11.28
CA PRO A 126 -11.41 7.89 9.94
C PRO A 126 -11.14 9.46 9.40
N GLN A 127 -11.77 10.68 9.74
CA GLN A 127 -12.05 12.00 8.94
C GLN A 127 -10.96 12.90 8.29
N LEU A 128 -11.44 13.96 7.57
CA LEU A 128 -10.97 14.67 6.38
C LEU A 128 -11.35 16.19 6.35
N LEU A 129 -10.39 17.04 5.99
CA LEU A 129 -10.40 18.47 5.60
C LEU A 129 -10.06 18.57 4.09
N GLU A 130 -9.53 19.69 3.58
CA GLU A 130 -9.09 19.82 2.18
C GLU A 130 -7.62 19.45 1.95
N PRO A 131 -7.25 18.89 0.78
CA PRO A 131 -5.85 18.73 0.40
C PRO A 131 -5.13 20.07 0.26
N VAL A 132 -3.86 20.12 0.66
CA VAL A 132 -3.01 21.32 0.54
C VAL A 132 -1.80 21.05 -0.36
N GLY A 133 -1.36 22.09 -1.08
CA GLY A 133 -0.19 22.06 -1.96
C GLY A 133 1.15 22.03 -1.20
N ASP A 134 2.22 21.72 -1.91
CA ASP A 134 3.53 21.36 -1.35
C ASP A 134 4.23 22.45 -0.52
N LEU A 135 3.80 23.71 -0.64
CA LEU A 135 4.35 24.84 0.11
C LEU A 135 3.53 25.19 1.37
N ASP A 136 2.40 24.52 1.61
CA ASP A 136 1.57 24.76 2.78
C ASP A 136 2.20 24.15 4.05
N PRO A 137 2.24 24.85 5.21
CA PRO A 137 2.91 24.33 6.39
C PRO A 137 2.22 23.13 7.06
N LEU A 138 1.00 22.77 6.67
CA LEU A 138 0.25 21.63 7.20
C LEU A 138 0.45 20.35 6.35
N VAL A 139 1.14 20.45 5.20
CA VAL A 139 1.16 19.40 4.16
C VAL A 139 1.56 18.00 4.68
N ASP A 140 2.54 17.91 5.59
CA ASP A 140 3.04 16.64 6.12
C ASP A 140 2.08 15.94 7.09
N VAL A 141 1.06 16.65 7.58
CA VAL A 141 0.18 16.19 8.67
C VAL A 141 -1.31 16.33 8.37
N VAL A 142 -1.70 17.08 7.34
CA VAL A 142 -3.11 17.23 6.95
C VAL A 142 -3.62 16.07 6.12
N SER A 143 -2.78 15.35 5.36
CA SER A 143 -3.19 14.22 4.48
C SER A 143 -4.12 13.17 5.13
N PRO A 144 -3.91 12.71 6.40
CA PRO A 144 -4.85 11.84 7.10
C PRO A 144 -6.24 12.44 7.30
N LEU A 145 -6.32 13.76 7.24
CA LEU A 145 -7.51 14.58 7.12
C LEU A 145 -7.69 15.11 5.67
N THR A 146 -7.83 14.28 4.62
CA THR A 146 -8.24 14.76 3.27
C THR A 146 -9.10 13.75 2.49
N PRO A 147 -10.04 14.17 1.61
CA PRO A 147 -10.82 13.29 0.74
C PRO A 147 -9.99 12.61 -0.36
N ALA A 148 -8.68 12.84 -0.41
CA ALA A 148 -7.80 12.02 -1.21
C ALA A 148 -7.78 10.57 -0.68
N LEU A 149 -7.75 9.62 -1.60
CA LEU A 149 -7.77 8.20 -1.32
C LEU A 149 -6.54 7.79 -0.50
N GLY A 150 -6.72 6.81 0.39
CA GLY A 150 -5.96 6.71 1.64
C GLY A 150 -6.78 7.10 2.87
N VAL A 151 -8.03 7.56 2.65
CA VAL A 151 -9.10 7.74 3.65
C VAL A 151 -9.20 6.53 4.56
N ARG A 152 -8.75 6.69 5.80
CA ARG A 152 -8.71 5.68 6.87
C ARG A 152 -10.18 5.38 7.26
N ILE A 153 -10.71 4.14 7.53
CA ILE A 153 -12.13 3.93 8.03
C ILE A 153 -12.44 2.81 9.06
N SER A 154 -13.46 3.00 9.94
CA SER A 154 -13.94 2.04 10.98
C SER A 154 -15.46 1.94 11.06
N THR A 155 -15.94 1.03 11.93
CA THR A 155 -17.22 1.23 12.64
C THR A 155 -17.08 1.87 14.02
N LYS A 156 -18.15 2.51 14.49
CA LYS A 156 -18.31 3.03 15.87
C LYS A 156 -18.29 1.95 16.94
N ALA A 157 -18.69 0.73 16.58
CA ALA A 157 -18.66 -0.44 17.45
C ALA A 157 -17.23 -1.00 17.67
N ARG A 158 -16.29 -0.72 16.75
CA ARG A 158 -14.88 -1.16 16.83
C ARG A 158 -13.92 0.02 16.62
N PRO A 159 -13.85 0.99 17.56
CA PRO A 159 -13.11 2.23 17.37
C PRO A 159 -11.60 2.14 17.64
N GLU A 160 -10.98 0.95 17.65
CA GLU A 160 -9.54 0.75 17.96
C GLU A 160 -8.70 0.21 16.79
N ALA A 161 -9.32 -0.08 15.66
CA ALA A 161 -8.77 -0.99 14.67
C ALA A 161 -8.00 -0.27 13.52
N GLN A 162 -7.25 -0.94 12.59
CA GLN A 162 -6.47 -0.32 11.48
C GLN A 162 -6.58 -1.06 10.07
N GLY A 163 -7.21 -0.47 9.01
CA GLY A 163 -7.64 -0.98 7.65
C GLY A 163 -8.54 -0.01 6.76
N THR A 164 -8.10 0.44 5.56
CA THR A 164 -8.49 1.69 4.82
C THR A 164 -9.77 1.67 3.92
N MET A 165 -10.29 2.83 3.46
CA MET A 165 -11.34 2.98 2.43
C MET A 165 -10.72 3.11 1.03
N ALA A 166 -11.32 2.44 0.04
CA ALA A 166 -10.75 2.35 -1.29
C ALA A 166 -11.07 3.58 -2.14
N LEU A 167 -12.37 3.87 -2.26
CA LEU A 167 -12.93 4.68 -3.34
C LEU A 167 -14.22 5.33 -2.88
N TYR A 168 -14.54 6.45 -3.52
CA TYR A 168 -15.89 6.98 -3.61
C TYR A 168 -16.58 6.41 -4.87
N LEU A 169 -17.87 6.15 -4.79
CA LEU A 169 -18.70 5.64 -5.87
C LEU A 169 -20.02 6.39 -5.91
N ALA A 170 -20.46 6.85 -7.08
CA ALA A 170 -21.85 7.30 -7.26
C ALA A 170 -22.75 6.08 -7.42
N GLU A 171 -23.88 6.03 -6.71
CA GLU A 171 -24.89 4.97 -6.89
C GLU A 171 -25.52 5.00 -8.30
N GLY A 172 -25.70 6.21 -8.84
CA GLY A 172 -26.05 6.46 -10.24
C GLY A 172 -27.53 6.28 -10.59
N GLY A 173 -27.85 6.42 -11.87
CA GLY A 173 -29.23 6.38 -12.37
C GLY A 173 -30.01 7.61 -11.91
N SER A 174 -31.04 7.41 -11.09
CA SER A 174 -31.85 8.50 -10.50
C SER A 174 -31.44 8.83 -9.05
N SER A 175 -30.24 8.44 -8.60
CA SER A 175 -29.77 8.73 -7.24
C SER A 175 -28.46 9.51 -7.23
N ASP A 176 -28.44 10.49 -6.33
CA ASP A 176 -27.33 11.34 -5.92
C ASP A 176 -26.47 10.74 -4.79
N LYS A 177 -26.80 9.53 -4.29
CA LYS A 177 -26.06 8.92 -3.17
C LYS A 177 -24.61 8.67 -3.54
N LEU A 178 -23.72 9.31 -2.78
CA LEU A 178 -22.31 8.97 -2.72
C LEU A 178 -22.09 7.79 -1.74
N LEU A 179 -21.32 6.81 -2.17
CA LEU A 179 -21.03 5.57 -1.45
C LEU A 179 -19.52 5.45 -1.24
N GLY A 180 -19.08 5.13 -0.03
CA GLY A 180 -17.71 4.77 0.27
C GLY A 180 -17.53 3.26 0.13
N LEU A 181 -16.58 2.82 -0.69
CA LEU A 181 -16.21 1.40 -0.81
C LEU A 181 -15.07 1.06 0.14
N SER A 182 -15.21 -0.06 0.84
CA SER A 182 -14.10 -0.72 1.55
C SER A 182 -14.34 -2.22 1.57
N ARG A 183 -13.58 -2.92 2.41
CA ARG A 183 -13.66 -4.36 2.64
C ARG A 183 -14.73 -4.69 3.69
N ARG A 184 -15.35 -5.87 3.61
CA ARG A 184 -16.36 -6.30 4.59
C ARG A 184 -15.79 -6.33 5.98
N HIS A 185 -14.62 -6.90 6.19
CA HIS A 185 -14.03 -7.03 7.53
C HIS A 185 -13.85 -5.65 8.23
N VAL A 186 -13.49 -4.60 7.47
CA VAL A 186 -13.38 -3.23 8.00
C VAL A 186 -14.74 -2.77 8.55
N LEU A 187 -15.81 -3.04 7.81
CA LEU A 187 -17.18 -2.62 8.14
C LEU A 187 -17.91 -3.57 9.10
N ILE A 188 -17.60 -4.86 9.13
CA ILE A 188 -18.27 -5.91 9.90
C ILE A 188 -17.21 -6.82 10.52
N GLY A 189 -17.21 -6.97 11.83
CA GLY A 189 -16.11 -7.62 12.55
C GLY A 189 -16.02 -9.13 12.29
N SER A 190 -14.81 -9.68 12.36
CA SER A 190 -14.53 -11.13 12.23
C SER A 190 -15.21 -12.02 13.29
N LYS A 191 -15.74 -11.43 14.36
CA LYS A 191 -16.55 -12.10 15.40
C LYS A 191 -18.06 -12.03 15.14
N GLU A 192 -18.50 -11.29 14.13
CA GLU A 192 -19.90 -11.24 13.71
C GLU A 192 -20.20 -12.37 12.72
N ALA A 193 -21.46 -12.76 12.60
CA ALA A 193 -21.87 -13.81 11.66
C ALA A 193 -21.48 -13.45 10.21
N ASN A 194 -20.97 -14.44 9.47
CA ASN A 194 -20.62 -14.27 8.07
C ASN A 194 -21.85 -14.38 7.17
N ILE A 195 -22.72 -13.37 7.25
CA ILE A 195 -23.95 -13.22 6.47
C ILE A 195 -23.99 -11.87 5.76
N ASP A 196 -24.84 -11.76 4.74
CA ASP A 196 -25.18 -10.50 4.09
C ASP A 196 -25.73 -9.47 5.09
N TYR A 197 -25.22 -8.25 4.97
CA TYR A 197 -25.77 -7.08 5.64
C TYR A 197 -26.46 -6.19 4.60
N VAL A 198 -27.74 -5.89 4.85
CA VAL A 198 -28.51 -4.87 4.13
C VAL A 198 -29.04 -3.89 5.17
N ARG A 199 -28.90 -2.58 4.94
CA ARG A 199 -29.42 -1.54 5.85
C ARG A 199 -30.95 -1.53 5.87
N HIS A 200 -31.54 -2.16 6.89
CA HIS A 200 -32.99 -2.14 7.09
C HIS A 200 -33.43 -0.87 7.87
N PRO A 201 -34.43 -0.09 7.39
CA PRO A 201 -34.81 1.19 8.01
C PRO A 201 -35.20 1.14 9.49
N SER A 202 -35.71 0.00 9.98
CA SER A 202 -36.12 -0.18 11.38
C SER A 202 -35.04 -0.75 12.31
N ARG A 203 -33.82 -0.99 11.82
CA ARG A 203 -32.70 -1.50 12.65
C ARG A 203 -31.75 -0.37 13.05
N PRO A 204 -31.08 -0.46 14.22
CA PRO A 204 -30.04 0.49 14.60
C PRO A 204 -28.99 0.66 13.51
N VAL A 205 -28.68 1.90 13.20
CA VAL A 205 -27.76 2.27 12.14
C VAL A 205 -26.33 1.92 12.55
N ARG A 206 -25.53 1.37 11.62
CA ARG A 206 -24.12 1.06 11.86
C ARG A 206 -23.25 2.20 11.34
N ASP A 207 -22.89 3.09 12.25
CA ASP A 207 -22.03 4.25 11.96
C ASP A 207 -20.64 3.80 11.51
N VAL A 208 -20.26 4.23 10.30
CA VAL A 208 -18.87 4.32 9.86
C VAL A 208 -18.34 5.64 10.38
N LEU A 209 -17.29 5.58 11.22
CA LEU A 209 -16.76 6.78 11.85
C LEU A 209 -16.06 7.68 10.80
N LEU A 210 -15.48 8.77 11.28
CA LEU A 210 -14.39 9.56 10.71
C LEU A 210 -14.09 10.70 11.70
N LEU A 211 -13.00 10.82 12.50
CA LEU A 211 -11.70 10.11 12.77
C LEU A 211 -11.66 9.13 13.99
N GLY A 212 -10.47 8.76 14.49
CA GLY A 212 -10.18 7.55 15.27
C GLY A 212 -9.82 7.55 16.75
N ARG A 213 -9.40 6.39 17.27
CA ARG A 213 -8.53 6.29 18.46
C ARG A 213 -7.07 6.22 18.03
N ARG A 214 -6.47 5.05 17.77
CA ARG A 214 -5.06 4.95 17.31
C ARG A 214 -4.72 5.89 16.15
N ALA A 215 -5.48 5.89 15.06
CA ALA A 215 -5.23 6.79 13.91
C ALA A 215 -5.31 8.30 14.26
N PHE A 216 -6.14 8.70 15.23
CA PHE A 216 -6.24 10.09 15.68
C PHE A 216 -5.12 10.46 16.65
N THR A 217 -4.73 9.55 17.55
CA THR A 217 -3.55 9.71 18.40
C THR A 217 -2.31 9.89 17.53
N ASN A 218 -2.12 9.04 16.52
CA ASN A 218 -1.02 9.16 15.55
C ASN A 218 -1.00 10.54 14.85
N LEU A 219 -2.15 11.05 14.40
CA LEU A 219 -2.27 12.40 13.83
C LEU A 219 -1.93 13.50 14.83
N VAL A 220 -2.54 13.46 16.02
CA VAL A 220 -2.34 14.47 17.07
C VAL A 220 -0.87 14.50 17.50
N ASP A 221 -0.19 13.36 17.55
CA ASP A 221 1.21 13.25 17.91
C ASP A 221 2.15 13.58 16.73
N SER A 222 1.76 13.36 15.46
CA SER A 222 2.53 13.84 14.30
C SER A 222 2.51 15.36 14.18
N ILE A 223 1.37 16.01 14.44
CA ILE A 223 1.27 17.48 14.50
C ILE A 223 2.16 18.03 15.62
N LYS A 224 2.10 17.46 16.84
CA LYS A 224 2.99 17.86 17.95
C LYS A 224 4.47 17.67 17.60
N LEU A 225 4.82 16.55 16.96
CA LEU A 225 6.18 16.26 16.54
C LEU A 225 6.68 17.29 15.52
N ARG A 226 5.86 17.65 14.52
CA ARG A 226 6.20 18.67 13.52
C ARG A 226 6.41 20.04 14.18
N ILE A 227 5.53 20.46 15.09
CA ILE A 227 5.70 21.68 15.91
C ILE A 227 7.03 21.63 16.69
N GLY A 228 7.35 20.49 17.31
CA GLY A 228 8.60 20.29 18.06
C GLY A 228 9.85 20.41 17.17
N LEU A 229 9.82 19.81 15.98
CA LEU A 229 10.90 19.89 15.00
C LEU A 229 11.12 21.32 14.50
N HIS A 230 10.06 22.05 14.14
CA HIS A 230 10.18 23.47 13.81
C HIS A 230 10.70 24.29 15.01
N GLY A 231 10.28 23.98 16.25
CA GLY A 231 10.78 24.63 17.46
C GLY A 231 12.28 24.41 17.73
N ILE A 232 12.86 23.32 17.22
CA ILE A 232 14.32 23.08 17.23
C ILE A 232 14.99 23.91 16.13
N THR A 233 14.43 23.90 14.92
CA THR A 233 14.92 24.67 13.76
C THR A 233 14.94 26.18 14.04
N VAL A 234 13.86 26.73 14.61
CA VAL A 234 13.73 28.13 15.04
C VAL A 234 14.85 28.53 16.02
N LYS A 235 15.14 27.67 17.02
CA LYS A 235 16.25 27.91 17.96
C LYS A 235 17.62 27.91 17.28
N ARG A 236 17.84 26.98 16.32
CA ARG A 236 19.08 26.90 15.54
C ARG A 236 19.28 28.16 14.68
N TRP A 237 18.29 28.53 13.88
CA TRP A 237 18.37 29.68 12.97
C TRP A 237 18.53 31.00 13.72
N ARG A 238 17.80 31.23 14.83
CA ARG A 238 18.00 32.41 15.68
C ARG A 238 19.46 32.52 16.19
N LYS A 239 20.06 31.42 16.66
CA LYS A 239 21.49 31.41 17.07
C LYS A 239 22.44 31.71 15.90
N GLN A 240 22.21 31.09 14.75
CA GLN A 240 23.04 31.28 13.54
C GLN A 240 22.92 32.72 12.98
N ILE A 241 21.76 33.37 13.11
CA ILE A 241 21.54 34.76 12.74
C ILE A 241 22.35 35.72 13.63
N GLU A 242 22.46 35.47 14.95
CA GLU A 242 23.35 36.26 15.81
C GLU A 242 24.83 36.03 15.47
N GLU A 243 25.25 34.79 15.22
CA GLU A 243 26.62 34.48 14.77
C GLU A 243 26.98 35.18 13.45
N PHE A 244 26.03 35.29 12.53
CA PHE A 244 26.19 36.06 11.29
C PHE A 244 26.21 37.58 11.52
N LYS A 245 25.37 38.12 12.41
CA LYS A 245 25.42 39.55 12.78
C LYS A 245 26.76 39.96 13.40
N GLU A 246 27.41 39.10 14.17
CA GLU A 246 28.76 39.36 14.69
C GLU A 246 29.82 39.26 13.59
N ARG A 247 29.75 38.25 12.71
CA ARG A 247 30.68 38.12 11.57
C ARG A 247 30.56 39.24 10.54
N GLU A 248 29.37 39.81 10.34
CA GLU A 248 29.15 40.99 9.48
C GLU A 248 29.93 42.24 9.94
N LYS A 249 30.41 42.29 11.18
CA LYS A 249 31.26 43.38 11.70
C LYS A 249 32.75 43.20 11.39
N GLY A 250 33.12 42.10 10.74
CA GLY A 250 34.50 41.80 10.36
C GLY A 250 35.06 42.76 9.30
N THR A 251 36.37 42.96 9.30
CA THR A 251 37.08 43.89 8.39
C THR A 251 37.18 43.40 6.94
N ASN A 252 36.87 42.12 6.66
CA ASN A 252 36.85 41.57 5.32
C ASN A 252 35.49 41.80 4.65
N ALA A 253 35.40 42.81 3.78
CA ALA A 253 34.17 43.18 3.07
C ALA A 253 33.56 42.02 2.25
N ALA A 254 34.38 41.14 1.68
CA ALA A 254 33.89 40.02 0.88
C ALA A 254 33.24 38.92 1.74
N ASP A 255 33.81 38.61 2.91
CA ASP A 255 33.18 37.69 3.87
C ASP A 255 31.93 38.33 4.48
N ALA A 256 31.97 39.62 4.86
CA ALA A 256 30.82 40.33 5.38
C ALA A 256 29.63 40.35 4.40
N GLN A 257 29.87 40.56 3.10
CA GLN A 257 28.82 40.47 2.08
C GLN A 257 28.26 39.05 1.92
N LYS A 258 29.10 38.02 1.97
CA LYS A 258 28.68 36.61 1.90
C LYS A 258 27.86 36.19 3.13
N VAL A 259 28.30 36.58 4.33
CA VAL A 259 27.60 36.33 5.60
C VAL A 259 26.26 37.05 5.62
N LYS A 260 26.19 38.29 5.12
CA LYS A 260 24.92 39.03 5.01
C LYS A 260 23.90 38.35 4.09
N ALA A 261 24.33 37.76 2.97
CA ALA A 261 23.45 36.96 2.12
C ALA A 261 22.93 35.72 2.87
N ALA A 262 23.82 34.93 3.49
CA ALA A 262 23.46 33.76 4.28
C ALA A 262 22.53 34.10 5.47
N ARG A 263 22.64 35.30 6.06
CA ARG A 263 21.71 35.77 7.09
C ARG A 263 20.32 36.10 6.54
N ILE A 264 20.21 36.67 5.36
CA ILE A 264 18.92 36.93 4.70
C ILE A 264 18.21 35.60 4.38
N GLU A 265 18.94 34.63 3.85
CA GLU A 265 18.43 33.26 3.61
C GLU A 265 18.00 32.57 4.91
N THR A 266 18.83 32.62 5.95
CA THR A 266 18.53 32.03 7.27
C THR A 266 17.34 32.72 7.95
N GLN A 267 17.15 34.04 7.73
CA GLN A 267 15.96 34.76 8.21
C GLN A 267 14.69 34.31 7.47
N ALA A 268 14.74 34.11 6.15
CA ALA A 268 13.58 33.60 5.40
C ALA A 268 13.17 32.19 5.86
N GLU A 269 14.13 31.30 6.12
CA GLU A 269 13.85 29.96 6.68
C GLU A 269 13.43 30.00 8.16
N LEU A 270 13.83 31.02 8.93
CA LEU A 270 13.30 31.28 10.27
C LEU A 270 11.82 31.70 10.19
N ASP A 271 11.50 32.72 9.40
CA ASP A 271 10.14 33.25 9.24
C ASP A 271 9.17 32.16 8.73
N LYS A 272 9.64 31.30 7.83
CA LYS A 272 8.91 30.13 7.33
C LYS A 272 8.66 29.08 8.42
N ALA A 273 9.66 28.77 9.25
CA ALA A 273 9.51 27.83 10.36
C ALA A 273 8.60 28.38 11.47
N GLU A 274 8.61 29.69 11.74
CA GLU A 274 7.73 30.33 12.72
C GLU A 274 6.26 30.33 12.25
N LYS A 275 6.01 30.68 10.98
CA LYS A 275 4.67 30.53 10.35
C LYS A 275 4.17 29.09 10.37
N ALA A 276 5.05 28.11 10.17
CA ALA A 276 4.70 26.70 10.26
C ALA A 276 4.26 26.30 11.68
N MET A 277 4.97 26.75 12.72
CA MET A 277 4.55 26.51 14.11
C MET A 277 3.19 27.13 14.44
N GLU A 278 2.90 28.33 13.92
CA GLU A 278 1.60 28.99 14.10
C GLU A 278 0.47 28.20 13.43
N ALA A 279 0.61 27.88 12.13
CA ALA A 279 -0.38 27.11 11.38
C ALA A 279 -0.63 25.72 12.01
N LEU A 280 0.43 24.98 12.33
CA LEU A 280 0.33 23.68 13.00
C LEU A 280 -0.30 23.79 14.41
N GLY A 281 -0.07 24.89 15.12
CA GLY A 281 -0.71 25.18 16.40
C GLY A 281 -2.21 25.44 16.26
N VAL A 282 -2.64 26.17 15.23
CA VAL A 282 -4.06 26.35 14.90
C VAL A 282 -4.70 25.01 14.54
N LEU A 283 -4.06 24.20 13.68
CA LEU A 283 -4.54 22.86 13.33
C LEU A 283 -4.65 21.96 14.56
N LEU A 284 -3.63 21.91 15.44
CA LEU A 284 -3.65 21.09 16.66
C LEU A 284 -4.82 21.46 17.58
N ASN A 285 -5.13 22.76 17.71
CA ASN A 285 -6.26 23.24 18.48
C ASN A 285 -7.61 22.83 17.84
N GLN A 286 -7.75 22.96 16.52
CA GLN A 286 -8.93 22.52 15.78
C GLN A 286 -9.15 21.00 15.89
N VAL A 287 -8.10 20.20 15.69
CA VAL A 287 -8.07 18.74 15.86
C VAL A 287 -8.45 18.34 17.30
N SER A 288 -7.90 19.02 18.31
CA SER A 288 -8.19 18.71 19.72
C SER A 288 -9.62 19.08 20.15
N LYS A 289 -10.21 20.10 19.52
CA LYS A 289 -11.53 20.64 19.85
C LYS A 289 -12.66 19.93 19.10
N ASP A 290 -12.59 19.95 17.77
CA ASP A 290 -13.71 19.57 16.91
C ASP A 290 -13.68 18.06 16.56
N TRP A 291 -12.48 17.45 16.58
CA TRP A 291 -12.22 16.07 16.15
C TRP A 291 -11.93 15.07 17.28
N ASN A 292 -12.10 15.43 18.54
CA ASN A 292 -11.80 14.52 19.66
C ASN A 292 -12.95 13.51 19.95
N LYS A 293 -14.21 13.95 19.86
CA LYS A 293 -15.38 13.10 20.19
C LYS A 293 -15.74 12.13 19.06
N LEU A 294 -16.12 10.90 19.38
CA LEU A 294 -16.49 9.89 18.36
C LEU A 294 -17.78 10.26 17.58
N ASP A 295 -18.71 11.02 18.16
CA ASP A 295 -19.99 11.36 17.48
C ASP A 295 -19.89 12.56 16.54
N LYS A 296 -18.96 13.49 16.76
CA LYS A 296 -18.54 14.43 15.71
C LYS A 296 -17.92 13.69 14.52
N ARG A 297 -17.43 12.49 14.83
CA ARG A 297 -16.59 11.69 13.98
C ARG A 297 -17.33 10.55 13.30
N ILE A 298 -18.32 10.86 12.49
CA ILE A 298 -19.08 9.92 11.65
C ILE A 298 -18.96 10.40 10.19
N LEU A 299 -18.63 9.54 9.22
CA LEU A 299 -18.80 9.86 7.78
C LEU A 299 -20.19 9.51 7.31
N GLY A 300 -20.79 8.49 7.90
CA GLY A 300 -21.89 7.82 7.26
C GLY A 300 -22.16 6.47 7.86
N HIS A 301 -22.85 5.61 7.10
CA HIS A 301 -23.52 4.45 7.66
C HIS A 301 -23.47 3.26 6.70
N ILE A 302 -23.14 2.07 7.20
CA ILE A 302 -23.07 0.85 6.37
C ILE A 302 -24.40 0.67 5.64
N PHE A 303 -24.32 0.46 4.32
CA PHE A 303 -25.48 0.35 3.45
C PHE A 303 -25.69 -1.09 2.99
N TYR A 304 -24.63 -1.72 2.46
CA TYR A 304 -24.65 -3.10 1.98
C TYR A 304 -23.27 -3.79 2.11
N SER A 305 -23.24 -5.08 2.41
CA SER A 305 -22.02 -5.91 2.35
C SER A 305 -22.41 -7.39 2.29
N PRO A 306 -22.07 -8.16 1.22
CA PRO A 306 -22.39 -9.58 1.11
C PRO A 306 -21.55 -10.43 2.08
N ALA A 307 -21.95 -11.67 2.38
CA ALA A 307 -21.10 -12.59 3.15
C ALA A 307 -19.71 -12.77 2.51
N ILE A 308 -18.65 -12.82 3.33
CA ILE A 308 -17.28 -13.08 2.86
C ILE A 308 -17.28 -14.46 2.20
N THR A 309 -16.99 -14.51 0.91
CA THR A 309 -16.97 -15.77 0.15
C THR A 309 -15.62 -15.90 -0.56
N LEU A 310 -15.01 -17.08 -0.46
CA LEU A 310 -13.69 -17.36 -1.00
C LEU A 310 -13.80 -18.25 -2.24
N GLY A 311 -12.86 -18.09 -3.19
CA GLY A 311 -12.84 -18.93 -4.38
C GLY A 311 -13.98 -18.66 -5.37
N VAL A 312 -14.50 -17.43 -5.46
CA VAL A 312 -15.78 -17.16 -6.13
C VAL A 312 -15.69 -17.10 -7.66
N GLY A 313 -16.49 -17.93 -8.34
CA GLY A 313 -16.57 -18.00 -9.80
C GLY A 313 -15.31 -18.58 -10.46
N GLU A 314 -15.22 -18.48 -11.79
CA GLU A 314 -14.11 -19.08 -12.56
C GLU A 314 -12.74 -18.53 -12.17
N HIS A 315 -12.66 -17.22 -11.89
CA HIS A 315 -11.42 -16.54 -11.47
C HIS A 315 -11.05 -16.76 -10.00
N ARG A 316 -11.98 -17.28 -9.18
CA ARG A 316 -11.77 -17.71 -7.79
C ARG A 316 -11.21 -16.64 -6.83
N PHE A 317 -11.51 -15.37 -7.04
CA PHE A 317 -11.10 -14.30 -6.12
C PHE A 317 -11.85 -14.33 -4.78
N THR A 318 -11.30 -13.64 -3.78
CA THR A 318 -11.97 -13.30 -2.51
C THR A 318 -13.04 -12.23 -2.72
N GLU A 319 -14.29 -12.56 -2.41
CA GLU A 319 -15.40 -11.62 -2.26
C GLU A 319 -15.45 -11.13 -0.80
N ASP A 320 -14.67 -10.09 -0.50
CA ASP A 320 -14.62 -9.36 0.78
C ASP A 320 -14.79 -7.88 0.47
N TRP A 321 -16.02 -7.36 0.48
CA TRP A 321 -16.31 -5.95 0.21
C TRP A 321 -17.56 -5.46 0.93
N GLY A 322 -17.70 -4.14 1.06
CA GLY A 322 -18.92 -3.51 1.53
C GLY A 322 -18.91 -2.01 1.24
N ILE A 323 -20.12 -1.47 1.11
CA ILE A 323 -20.37 -0.06 0.85
C ILE A 323 -21.15 0.57 2.00
N PHE A 324 -20.86 1.83 2.24
CA PHE A 324 -21.56 2.65 3.21
C PHE A 324 -21.96 3.97 2.56
N GLN A 325 -23.13 4.50 2.91
CA GLN A 325 -23.57 5.79 2.42
C GLN A 325 -22.74 6.87 3.09
N VAL A 326 -22.13 7.74 2.29
CA VAL A 326 -21.40 8.93 2.73
C VAL A 326 -22.43 10.03 3.05
N ASP A 327 -22.22 10.74 4.16
CA ASP A 327 -22.88 12.01 4.47
C ASP A 327 -22.17 13.14 3.68
N PRO A 328 -22.82 13.77 2.69
CA PRO A 328 -22.21 14.83 1.90
C PRO A 328 -21.78 16.04 2.75
N ALA A 329 -22.42 16.28 3.90
CA ALA A 329 -22.04 17.35 4.84
C ALA A 329 -20.73 17.07 5.59
N LYS A 330 -20.05 15.94 5.30
CA LYS A 330 -18.70 15.61 5.78
C LYS A 330 -17.63 15.69 4.69
N LEU A 331 -18.01 16.08 3.48
CA LEU A 331 -17.11 16.57 2.46
C LEU A 331 -17.09 18.10 2.51
N SER A 332 -15.99 18.70 2.06
CA SER A 332 -15.89 20.15 1.88
C SER A 332 -16.23 20.53 0.43
N ASP A 333 -16.38 21.83 0.18
CA ASP A 333 -16.65 22.35 -1.17
C ASP A 333 -15.51 22.03 -2.16
N GLY A 334 -14.27 21.88 -1.67
CA GLY A 334 -13.10 21.39 -2.41
C GLY A 334 -12.99 19.87 -2.57
N PHE A 335 -14.10 19.12 -2.56
CA PHE A 335 -14.08 17.70 -2.93
C PHE A 335 -13.75 17.51 -4.42
N GLN A 336 -12.73 16.68 -4.73
CA GLN A 336 -12.22 16.48 -6.10
C GLN A 336 -12.35 15.04 -6.61
N GLY A 337 -13.27 14.26 -6.04
CA GLY A 337 -13.52 12.88 -6.47
C GLY A 337 -12.39 11.90 -6.13
N ASN A 338 -12.25 10.86 -6.93
CA ASN A 338 -11.27 9.79 -6.73
C ASN A 338 -9.85 10.20 -7.16
N LYS A 339 -9.06 10.81 -6.26
CA LYS A 339 -7.61 11.04 -6.45
C LYS A 339 -6.78 10.45 -5.29
N ILE A 340 -5.61 9.87 -5.55
CA ILE A 340 -4.63 9.46 -4.52
C ILE A 340 -3.70 10.64 -4.22
N ASP A 341 -3.62 11.09 -2.96
CA ASP A 341 -2.58 12.02 -2.52
C ASP A 341 -1.24 11.29 -2.45
N LEU A 342 -0.26 11.73 -3.24
CA LEU A 342 1.07 11.11 -3.28
C LEU A 342 1.88 11.41 -2.01
N GLY A 343 1.51 12.42 -1.22
CA GLY A 343 2.11 12.76 0.07
C GLY A 343 3.58 13.24 0.00
N THR A 344 4.05 13.89 1.06
CA THR A 344 5.41 14.49 1.11
C THR A 344 6.51 13.53 1.57
N LYS A 345 6.21 12.22 1.62
CA LYS A 345 7.06 11.19 2.21
C LYS A 345 8.27 10.84 1.33
N MET A 346 8.06 10.81 0.01
CA MET A 346 9.10 10.89 -1.00
C MET A 346 8.98 12.27 -1.66
N LYS A 347 10.10 12.83 -2.11
CA LYS A 347 10.04 14.10 -2.86
C LYS A 347 9.46 13.87 -4.28
N PRO A 348 8.90 14.89 -4.94
CA PRO A 348 8.46 14.77 -6.33
C PRO A 348 9.55 14.24 -7.27
N GLU A 349 10.80 14.68 -7.13
CA GLU A 349 11.90 14.22 -7.99
C GLU A 349 12.25 12.74 -7.72
N GLU A 350 12.26 12.32 -6.45
CA GLU A 350 12.52 10.93 -6.06
C GLU A 350 11.39 9.99 -6.54
N PHE A 351 10.14 10.40 -6.34
CA PHE A 351 8.96 9.65 -6.79
C PHE A 351 8.97 9.52 -8.31
N THR A 352 9.24 10.61 -9.05
CA THR A 352 9.30 10.60 -10.51
C THR A 352 10.43 9.68 -11.00
N LEU A 353 11.61 9.73 -10.37
CA LEU A 353 12.72 8.81 -10.67
C LEU A 353 12.36 7.33 -10.44
N LYS A 354 11.66 7.01 -9.34
CA LYS A 354 11.10 5.65 -9.11
C LYS A 354 9.99 5.27 -10.08
N CYS A 355 9.38 6.25 -10.73
CA CYS A 355 8.41 6.08 -11.82
C CYS A 355 9.04 6.16 -13.22
N PHE A 356 10.37 6.21 -13.37
CA PHE A 356 11.10 6.07 -14.64
C PHE A 356 11.70 4.66 -14.77
N PRO A 357 10.89 3.62 -15.08
CA PRO A 357 11.37 2.23 -15.02
C PRO A 357 12.50 1.95 -16.03
N ARG A 358 12.49 2.61 -17.21
CA ARG A 358 13.39 2.32 -18.34
C ARG A 358 14.46 3.38 -18.63
N GLY A 359 14.36 4.58 -18.03
CA GLY A 359 15.15 5.76 -18.46
C GLY A 359 14.90 6.20 -19.91
N ASP A 360 13.81 5.74 -20.54
CA ASP A 360 13.44 6.04 -21.92
C ASP A 360 13.02 7.51 -22.06
N ALA A 361 13.58 8.23 -23.05
CA ALA A 361 13.30 9.64 -23.28
C ALA A 361 11.83 9.92 -23.68
N ASN A 362 11.06 8.87 -24.02
CA ASN A 362 9.63 8.97 -24.32
C ASN A 362 8.73 8.62 -23.11
N TRP A 363 9.30 8.29 -21.95
CA TRP A 363 8.51 7.92 -20.77
C TRP A 363 7.86 9.15 -20.13
N GLY A 364 6.53 9.20 -20.17
CA GLY A 364 5.73 10.40 -19.89
C GLY A 364 4.98 10.41 -18.55
N PHE A 365 5.53 9.86 -17.47
CA PHE A 365 4.96 10.10 -16.14
C PHE A 365 5.27 11.53 -15.67
N GLU A 366 4.24 12.37 -15.62
CA GLU A 366 4.30 13.73 -15.06
C GLU A 366 3.74 13.71 -13.62
N TYR A 367 4.52 14.20 -12.65
CA TYR A 367 4.09 14.29 -11.26
C TYR A 367 3.00 15.37 -11.11
N PRO A 368 1.81 15.07 -10.55
CA PRO A 368 0.73 16.04 -10.44
C PRO A 368 1.13 17.29 -9.65
N VAL A 369 0.87 18.48 -10.20
CA VAL A 369 1.19 19.78 -9.58
C VAL A 369 0.43 20.03 -8.26
N ASP A 370 -0.72 19.39 -8.09
CA ASP A 370 -1.50 19.38 -6.84
C ASP A 370 -1.16 18.20 -5.90
N ARG A 371 -0.21 17.33 -6.31
CA ARG A 371 0.17 16.06 -5.67
C ARG A 371 -0.93 14.98 -5.68
N LEU A 372 -2.05 15.19 -6.38
CA LEU A 372 -3.21 14.30 -6.35
C LEU A 372 -3.35 13.53 -7.67
N LEU A 373 -2.85 12.29 -7.71
CA LEU A 373 -2.96 11.40 -8.88
C LEU A 373 -4.44 11.01 -9.11
N PRO A 374 -5.09 11.45 -10.21
CA PRO A 374 -6.49 11.13 -10.47
C PRO A 374 -6.66 9.67 -10.89
N LEU A 375 -7.71 9.00 -10.39
CA LEU A 375 -8.02 7.63 -10.79
C LEU A 375 -8.89 7.60 -12.05
N VAL A 376 -8.26 7.28 -13.18
CA VAL A 376 -8.87 7.31 -14.51
C VAL A 376 -8.87 5.90 -15.11
N GLY A 377 -10.04 5.28 -15.16
CA GLY A 377 -10.20 3.93 -15.71
C GLY A 377 -9.72 2.82 -14.76
N ILE A 378 -9.54 1.62 -15.32
CA ILE A 378 -9.33 0.36 -14.59
C ILE A 378 -8.28 -0.47 -15.34
N ILE A 379 -7.32 -1.09 -14.64
CA ILE A 379 -6.37 -2.04 -15.25
C ILE A 379 -7.15 -3.32 -15.60
N THR A 380 -7.17 -3.71 -16.88
CA THR A 380 -7.90 -4.90 -17.35
C THR A 380 -7.16 -6.20 -16.97
N ASN A 381 -7.85 -7.35 -16.98
CA ASN A 381 -7.22 -8.67 -16.82
C ASN A 381 -6.14 -8.95 -17.89
N GLU A 382 -6.27 -8.37 -19.08
CA GLU A 382 -5.29 -8.50 -20.16
C GLU A 382 -4.04 -7.67 -19.87
N LEU A 383 -4.22 -6.41 -19.48
CA LEU A 383 -3.15 -5.47 -19.13
C LEU A 383 -2.42 -5.86 -17.84
N MET A 384 -3.11 -6.45 -16.86
CA MET A 384 -2.46 -7.03 -15.68
C MET A 384 -1.50 -8.18 -16.03
N ARG A 385 -1.73 -8.89 -17.13
CA ARG A 385 -0.92 -10.04 -17.57
C ARG A 385 0.15 -9.67 -18.59
N ASN A 386 -0.11 -8.62 -19.37
CA ASN A 386 0.76 -8.08 -20.41
C ASN A 386 0.79 -6.55 -20.23
N PRO A 387 1.58 -6.02 -19.29
CA PRO A 387 1.59 -4.59 -19.00
C PRO A 387 2.21 -3.80 -20.16
N ASP A 388 1.81 -2.53 -20.28
CA ASP A 388 2.33 -1.55 -21.24
C ASP A 388 3.48 -0.71 -20.66
N MET A 389 4.20 -1.27 -19.68
CA MET A 389 5.37 -0.69 -19.03
C MET A 389 6.51 -1.72 -19.01
N TRP A 390 7.75 -1.24 -19.09
CA TRP A 390 8.95 -2.07 -19.11
C TRP A 390 10.02 -1.51 -18.18
N ASP A 391 10.77 -2.39 -17.52
CA ASP A 391 11.83 -2.05 -16.58
C ASP A 391 13.16 -1.66 -17.27
N SER A 392 14.20 -1.50 -16.46
CA SER A 392 15.54 -1.05 -16.86
C SER A 392 16.26 -2.04 -17.77
N ASP A 393 15.94 -3.32 -17.68
CA ASP A 393 16.47 -4.37 -18.55
C ASP A 393 15.54 -4.63 -19.76
N GLY A 394 14.36 -3.99 -19.79
CA GLY A 394 13.37 -4.08 -20.86
C GLY A 394 12.38 -5.23 -20.70
N GLU A 395 12.30 -5.85 -19.52
CA GLU A 395 11.27 -6.84 -19.21
C GLU A 395 9.94 -6.13 -18.86
N PRO A 396 8.76 -6.72 -19.16
CA PRO A 396 7.48 -6.11 -18.78
C PRO A 396 7.35 -6.02 -17.25
N CYS A 397 6.89 -4.87 -16.75
CA CYS A 397 6.72 -4.60 -15.31
C CYS A 397 5.38 -3.90 -15.04
N LEU A 398 4.87 -3.89 -13.80
CA LEU A 398 3.66 -3.12 -13.47
C LEU A 398 3.83 -2.34 -12.17
N LEU A 399 4.33 -1.11 -12.31
CA LEU A 399 4.51 -0.18 -11.19
C LEU A 399 3.17 0.32 -10.67
N VAL A 400 2.95 0.14 -9.37
CA VAL A 400 1.70 0.51 -8.68
C VAL A 400 1.94 1.40 -7.48
N VAL A 401 0.96 2.26 -7.22
CA VAL A 401 0.92 3.20 -6.09
C VAL A 401 -0.34 2.99 -5.26
N LYS A 402 -0.21 3.17 -3.95
CA LYS A 402 -1.34 3.28 -3.02
C LYS A 402 -1.00 4.25 -1.89
N ASN A 403 -1.97 5.02 -1.42
CA ASN A 403 -1.93 5.68 -0.12
C ASN A 403 -2.80 4.87 0.86
N GLY A 404 -2.30 4.61 2.07
CA GLY A 404 -2.92 3.76 3.08
C GLY A 404 -2.70 4.28 4.49
N ASN A 405 -3.52 3.83 5.44
CA ASN A 405 -3.47 4.33 6.81
C ASN A 405 -2.13 4.18 7.53
N ALA A 406 -1.49 3.02 7.40
CA ALA A 406 -0.29 2.67 8.15
C ALA A 406 0.97 3.21 7.49
N THR A 407 1.24 2.82 6.24
CA THR A 407 2.49 3.27 5.58
C THR A 407 2.34 4.61 4.84
N GLY A 408 1.12 5.11 4.61
CA GLY A 408 0.91 6.27 3.73
C GLY A 408 1.09 5.87 2.26
N THR A 409 1.64 6.79 1.47
CA THR A 409 1.92 6.56 0.04
C THR A 409 3.17 5.73 -0.15
N THR A 410 3.03 4.64 -0.92
CA THR A 410 4.11 3.72 -1.27
C THR A 410 4.02 3.29 -2.72
N LEU A 411 5.18 3.09 -3.36
CA LEU A 411 5.31 2.42 -4.65
C LEU A 411 5.59 0.92 -4.46
N GLY A 412 5.19 0.11 -5.44
CA GLY A 412 5.36 -1.34 -5.45
C GLY A 412 5.33 -1.92 -6.86
N ARG A 413 5.65 -3.22 -6.98
CA ARG A 413 5.73 -3.97 -8.24
C ARG A 413 4.65 -5.05 -8.27
N ALA A 414 3.72 -5.01 -9.23
CA ALA A 414 2.55 -5.86 -9.24
C ALA A 414 2.69 -7.06 -10.19
N ASN A 415 2.61 -8.27 -9.65
CA ASN A 415 2.84 -9.49 -10.41
C ASN A 415 1.65 -9.81 -11.35
N GLY A 416 1.93 -10.14 -12.62
CA GLY A 416 0.91 -10.57 -13.59
C GLY A 416 0.33 -11.97 -13.36
N VAL A 417 0.93 -12.73 -12.45
CA VAL A 417 0.41 -14.02 -11.98
C VAL A 417 -0.36 -13.83 -10.67
N PHE A 418 -1.59 -14.36 -10.59
CA PHE A 418 -2.39 -14.25 -9.38
C PHE A 418 -1.88 -15.25 -8.33
N SER A 419 -1.69 -14.75 -7.11
CA SER A 419 -1.18 -15.52 -5.98
C SER A 419 -2.30 -16.33 -5.34
N ILE A 420 -2.00 -17.55 -4.90
CA ILE A 420 -2.96 -18.37 -4.17
C ILE A 420 -2.85 -18.08 -2.68
N VAL A 421 -3.90 -17.45 -2.15
CA VAL A 421 -4.07 -17.15 -0.73
C VAL A 421 -5.00 -18.19 -0.11
N ARG A 422 -4.63 -18.70 1.06
CA ARG A 422 -5.54 -19.44 1.94
C ARG A 422 -5.95 -18.52 3.07
N ASP A 423 -7.26 -18.40 3.29
CA ASP A 423 -7.77 -17.89 4.56
C ASP A 423 -8.07 -19.07 5.48
N TYR A 424 -7.82 -18.86 6.77
CA TYR A 424 -8.12 -19.80 7.82
C TYR A 424 -9.08 -19.08 8.76
N PHE A 425 -10.38 -19.25 8.51
CA PHE A 425 -11.41 -18.92 9.49
C PHE A 425 -11.10 -19.64 10.82
N ASN A 426 -11.72 -19.20 11.92
CA ASN A 426 -11.48 -19.75 13.27
C ASN A 426 -11.70 -21.28 13.37
N ASP A 427 -12.35 -21.91 12.39
CA ASP A 427 -12.32 -23.35 12.16
C ASP A 427 -11.25 -23.73 11.14
N MET A 428 -10.12 -24.28 11.63
CA MET A 428 -9.00 -24.72 10.79
C MET A 428 -9.33 -25.89 9.84
N SER A 429 -10.46 -26.59 10.04
CA SER A 429 -10.85 -27.72 9.18
C SER A 429 -11.41 -27.30 7.82
N VAL A 430 -11.92 -26.07 7.71
CA VAL A 430 -12.57 -25.57 6.48
C VAL A 430 -11.55 -24.83 5.61
N HIS A 431 -10.68 -25.59 4.95
CA HIS A 431 -9.65 -25.04 4.05
C HIS A 431 -10.29 -24.31 2.85
N GLN A 432 -10.26 -22.97 2.85
CA GLN A 432 -10.75 -22.15 1.76
C GLN A 432 -9.59 -21.41 1.07
N THR A 433 -9.59 -21.44 -0.26
CA THR A 433 -8.47 -21.04 -1.10
C THR A 433 -8.97 -20.10 -2.19
N ALA A 434 -8.34 -18.95 -2.34
CA ALA A 434 -8.71 -17.90 -3.27
C ALA A 434 -7.50 -17.39 -4.06
N MET A 435 -7.76 -16.84 -5.25
CA MET A 435 -6.80 -16.03 -6.00
C MET A 435 -6.81 -14.60 -5.45
N GLU A 436 -5.65 -13.97 -5.31
CA GLU A 436 -5.51 -12.52 -5.07
C GLU A 436 -4.31 -11.97 -5.87
N TRP A 437 -4.37 -10.70 -6.24
CA TRP A 437 -3.32 -10.00 -6.99
C TRP A 437 -2.14 -9.68 -6.06
N GLY A 438 -0.99 -10.28 -6.32
CA GLY A 438 0.22 -10.14 -5.50
C GLY A 438 1.04 -8.92 -5.89
N ILE A 439 1.36 -8.07 -4.93
CA ILE A 439 2.11 -6.83 -5.11
C ILE A 439 3.32 -6.85 -4.15
N MET A 440 4.51 -6.66 -4.70
CA MET A 440 5.78 -6.67 -3.99
C MET A 440 6.18 -5.23 -3.61
N ASN A 441 7.09 -5.12 -2.66
CA ASN A 441 7.76 -3.85 -2.34
C ASN A 441 8.53 -3.34 -3.58
N TYR A 442 8.71 -2.02 -3.72
CA TYR A 442 9.31 -1.42 -4.92
C TYR A 442 10.74 -1.92 -5.20
N ASP A 443 11.56 -1.99 -4.16
CA ASP A 443 12.89 -2.61 -4.12
C ASP A 443 13.21 -3.07 -2.68
N SER A 444 14.40 -3.61 -2.43
CA SER A 444 14.88 -4.10 -1.12
C SER A 444 15.36 -3.02 -0.14
N LYS A 445 15.55 -1.77 -0.59
CA LYS A 445 16.05 -0.62 0.18
C LYS A 445 14.92 0.33 0.57
N SER A 446 13.85 0.30 -0.20
CA SER A 446 12.57 0.96 0.02
C SER A 446 11.76 0.27 1.11
N GLU A 447 10.79 0.99 1.64
CA GLU A 447 9.88 0.48 2.65
C GLU A 447 8.83 -0.51 2.08
N VAL A 448 8.11 -1.16 2.99
CA VAL A 448 7.09 -2.15 2.62
C VAL A 448 5.86 -1.51 1.97
N PHE A 449 5.32 -2.14 0.93
CA PHE A 449 4.21 -1.60 0.16
C PHE A 449 2.90 -1.48 0.96
N SER A 450 2.67 -2.34 1.95
CA SER A 450 1.53 -2.17 2.85
C SER A 450 1.75 -2.83 4.21
N GLU A 451 1.12 -2.29 5.26
CA GLU A 451 1.10 -2.86 6.61
C GLU A 451 -0.33 -3.10 7.12
N PRO A 452 -0.51 -3.84 8.24
CA PRO A 452 -1.77 -3.93 8.98
C PRO A 452 -2.33 -2.53 9.34
N GLY A 453 -3.25 -2.07 8.51
CA GLY A 453 -3.64 -0.66 8.37
C GLY A 453 -4.18 -0.35 6.99
N ASP A 454 -3.62 -0.99 5.97
CA ASP A 454 -3.86 -0.62 4.58
C ASP A 454 -4.91 -1.51 3.89
N SER A 455 -5.40 -2.57 4.55
CA SER A 455 -6.47 -3.44 4.05
C SER A 455 -7.72 -2.63 3.69
N GLY A 456 -8.01 -2.52 2.39
CA GLY A 456 -9.07 -1.70 1.84
C GLY A 456 -8.62 -0.39 1.16
N SER A 457 -7.32 -0.08 1.11
CA SER A 457 -6.81 0.98 0.22
C SER A 457 -7.02 0.61 -1.25
N ALA A 458 -7.28 1.59 -2.11
CA ALA A 458 -7.18 1.40 -3.56
C ALA A 458 -5.71 1.31 -3.99
N VAL A 459 -5.43 0.46 -4.97
CA VAL A 459 -4.15 0.35 -5.67
C VAL A 459 -4.39 0.71 -7.12
N ALA A 460 -3.68 1.72 -7.62
CA ALA A 460 -3.65 2.11 -9.02
C ALA A 460 -2.26 1.87 -9.60
N ASP A 461 -2.14 1.83 -10.92
CA ASP A 461 -0.83 2.05 -11.55
C ASP A 461 -0.45 3.53 -11.54
N ILE A 462 0.80 3.82 -11.91
CA ILE A 462 1.34 5.18 -11.99
C ILE A 462 0.70 6.04 -13.11
N CYS A 463 -0.12 5.45 -13.98
CA CYS A 463 -0.97 6.17 -14.94
C CYS A 463 -2.37 6.49 -14.36
N GLY A 464 -2.63 6.19 -13.08
CA GLY A 464 -3.91 6.40 -12.43
C GLY A 464 -4.97 5.34 -12.74
N ARG A 465 -4.64 4.26 -13.45
CA ARG A 465 -5.61 3.21 -13.78
C ARG A 465 -5.81 2.33 -12.56
N LEU A 466 -7.05 2.20 -12.09
CA LEU A 466 -7.37 1.47 -10.86
C LEU A 466 -7.19 -0.04 -11.05
N GLY A 467 -6.22 -0.63 -10.35
CA GLY A 467 -5.94 -2.07 -10.41
C GLY A 467 -6.78 -2.89 -9.43
N GLY A 468 -6.87 -2.47 -8.17
CA GLY A 468 -7.53 -3.28 -7.14
C GLY A 468 -7.74 -2.57 -5.81
N MET A 469 -8.24 -3.33 -4.84
CA MET A 469 -8.37 -2.93 -3.44
C MET A 469 -7.59 -3.91 -2.56
N ILE A 470 -6.73 -3.43 -1.66
CA ILE A 470 -5.92 -4.30 -0.79
C ILE A 470 -6.84 -5.20 0.04
N SER A 471 -6.60 -6.51 0.01
CA SER A 471 -7.16 -7.47 0.97
C SER A 471 -6.27 -7.50 2.21
N GLY A 472 -4.99 -7.76 2.02
CA GLY A 472 -4.03 -8.04 3.08
C GLY A 472 -2.58 -8.13 2.61
N GLY A 473 -1.79 -8.94 3.29
CA GLY A 473 -0.39 -9.19 2.95
C GLY A 473 0.17 -10.39 3.71
N ALA A 474 1.42 -10.76 3.41
CA ALA A 474 2.15 -11.80 4.11
C ALA A 474 3.64 -11.45 4.23
N GLY A 475 4.22 -11.87 5.35
CA GLY A 475 5.65 -11.80 5.64
C GLY A 475 5.90 -11.91 7.13
N LYS A 476 6.93 -11.22 7.63
CA LYS A 476 7.13 -11.07 9.09
C LYS A 476 6.34 -9.85 9.58
N ALA A 477 5.93 -9.86 10.84
CA ALA A 477 5.01 -8.87 11.44
C ALA A 477 5.36 -7.38 11.22
N ASN A 478 6.66 -7.05 11.09
CA ASN A 478 7.18 -5.69 10.91
C ASN A 478 7.90 -5.54 9.56
N SER A 479 7.71 -6.49 8.64
CA SER A 479 8.30 -6.52 7.31
C SER A 479 7.52 -7.49 6.41
N PRO A 480 6.27 -7.14 5.99
CA PRO A 480 5.58 -7.85 4.92
C PRO A 480 6.39 -7.78 3.62
N ASP A 481 6.60 -8.94 2.98
CA ASP A 481 7.32 -9.02 1.71
C ASP A 481 6.37 -8.96 0.50
N MET A 482 5.08 -9.28 0.72
CA MET A 482 4.05 -9.36 -0.30
C MET A 482 2.72 -8.79 0.22
N THR A 483 2.10 -7.92 -0.56
CA THR A 483 0.73 -7.42 -0.38
C THR A 483 -0.22 -8.17 -1.32
N TYR A 484 -1.49 -8.28 -0.96
CA TYR A 484 -2.53 -8.87 -1.79
C TYR A 484 -3.70 -7.91 -2.00
N ALA A 485 -4.31 -7.97 -3.18
CA ALA A 485 -5.50 -7.20 -3.54
C ALA A 485 -6.54 -8.03 -4.31
N THR A 486 -7.82 -7.66 -4.20
CA THR A 486 -8.85 -8.12 -5.15
C THR A 486 -8.86 -7.15 -6.32
N THR A 487 -8.85 -7.67 -7.54
CA THR A 487 -8.79 -6.85 -8.76
C THR A 487 -10.11 -6.10 -8.99
N PHE A 488 -10.02 -4.84 -9.42
CA PHE A 488 -11.20 -3.98 -9.51
C PHE A 488 -12.05 -4.28 -10.77
N TRP A 489 -11.42 -4.74 -11.86
CA TRP A 489 -12.12 -5.22 -13.05
C TRP A 489 -13.07 -6.40 -12.75
N TRP A 490 -12.76 -7.21 -11.74
CA TRP A 490 -13.59 -8.32 -11.27
C TRP A 490 -14.64 -7.87 -10.25
N LEU A 491 -14.27 -6.93 -9.36
CA LEU A 491 -15.12 -6.47 -8.29
C LEU A 491 -16.27 -5.57 -8.76
N LEU A 492 -16.02 -4.62 -9.68
CA LEU A 492 -17.06 -3.66 -10.12
C LEU A 492 -18.29 -4.35 -10.74
N PRO A 493 -18.16 -5.37 -11.61
CA PRO A 493 -19.32 -6.15 -12.07
C PRO A 493 -20.11 -6.83 -10.95
N ARG A 494 -19.46 -7.24 -9.85
CA ARG A 494 -20.14 -7.85 -8.69
C ARG A 494 -20.92 -6.84 -7.89
N ILE A 495 -20.36 -5.66 -7.61
CA ILE A 495 -21.10 -4.56 -6.96
C ILE A 495 -22.37 -4.23 -7.78
N ARG A 496 -22.25 -4.19 -9.12
CA ARG A 496 -23.39 -4.00 -10.03
C ARG A 496 -24.43 -5.12 -9.93
N ALA A 497 -24.00 -6.37 -9.92
CA ALA A 497 -24.89 -7.53 -9.78
C ALA A 497 -25.60 -7.59 -8.41
N SER A 498 -24.96 -7.11 -7.34
CA SER A 498 -25.53 -7.01 -5.98
C SER A 498 -26.56 -5.89 -5.79
N GLY A 499 -27.21 -5.42 -6.87
CA GLY A 499 -28.29 -4.43 -6.81
C GLY A 499 -27.89 -2.97 -7.09
N PHE A 500 -26.65 -2.71 -7.52
CA PHE A 500 -26.15 -1.36 -7.79
C PHE A 500 -25.76 -1.18 -9.28
N PRO A 501 -26.67 -1.47 -10.24
CA PRO A 501 -26.30 -1.64 -11.66
C PRO A 501 -25.65 -0.41 -12.31
N ASN A 502 -26.00 0.79 -11.83
CA ASN A 502 -25.52 2.07 -12.37
C ASN A 502 -24.20 2.56 -11.74
N VAL A 503 -23.65 1.86 -10.74
CA VAL A 503 -22.55 2.37 -9.91
C VAL A 503 -21.29 2.68 -10.73
N HIS A 504 -20.64 3.83 -10.49
CA HIS A 504 -19.46 4.27 -11.23
C HIS A 504 -18.46 5.09 -10.40
N LEU A 505 -17.22 5.18 -10.93
CA LEU A 505 -16.07 5.88 -10.35
C LEU A 505 -16.07 7.40 -10.57
N ASN A 506 -16.90 7.90 -11.51
CA ASN A 506 -17.04 9.33 -11.77
C ASN A 506 -17.88 9.93 -10.63
N VAL A 507 -17.27 10.79 -9.81
CA VAL A 507 -17.82 11.41 -8.60
C VAL A 507 -17.21 12.80 -8.41
#